data_AF-A0A3P1XQE8-F1
#
_entry.id   AF-A0A3P1XQE8-F1
#
_cell.length_a   1.000
_cell.length_b   1.000
_cell.length_c   1.000
_cell.angle_alpha   90.00
_cell.angle_beta   90.00
_cell.angle_gamma   90.00
#
_symmetry.space_group_name_H-M   'P 1'
#
loop_
_entity.id
_entity.type
_entity.pdbx_description
1 polymer ?
#
loop_
_entity_poly.entity_id
_entity_poly.type
_entity_poly.pdbx_seq_one_letter_code
_entity_poly.pdbx_strand_id
1 'polypeptide(L)'
;MAVSLVKGGNVSLTKEAPTMNIAMVGLGWDARVTDGQAFDLDASVFAVGEDGKVLSDAHFIFFNNKTSPDGAVEHQGDNRTGEGDGDDEQVKI
;
A
#
# COMPACT_ATOMS: atom_id res chain seq x y z
N MET A 1 -4.22 -12.97 -5.60
CA MET A 1 -5.28 -13.41 -4.68
C MET A 1 -5.83 -12.18 -4.01
N ALA A 2 -7.15 -11.97 -4.04
CA ALA A 2 -7.77 -10.83 -3.36
C ALA A 2 -7.91 -11.16 -1.87
N VAL A 3 -7.21 -10.43 -1.02
CA VAL A 3 -7.37 -10.53 0.43
C VAL A 3 -8.46 -9.53 0.83
N SER A 4 -9.56 -10.02 1.38
CA SER A 4 -10.57 -9.12 1.96
C SER A 4 -10.09 -8.64 3.33
N LEU A 5 -9.59 -7.41 3.37
CA LEU A 5 -9.12 -6.78 4.59
C LEU A 5 -10.33 -6.24 5.38
N VAL A 6 -10.56 -6.80 6.57
CA VAL A 6 -11.44 -6.18 7.56
C VAL A 6 -10.66 -5.14 8.36
N LYS A 7 -11.34 -4.12 8.90
CA LYS A 7 -10.69 -3.13 9.78
C LYS A 7 -9.94 -3.82 10.92
N GLY A 8 -8.63 -3.61 11.01
CA GLY A 8 -7.75 -4.26 12.00
C GLY A 8 -7.30 -5.68 11.64
N GLY A 9 -7.63 -6.16 10.45
CA GLY A 9 -7.15 -7.43 9.93
C GLY A 9 -5.65 -7.40 9.65
N ASN A 10 -4.97 -8.50 9.96
CA ASN A 10 -3.57 -8.72 9.63
C ASN A 10 -3.46 -9.97 8.75
N VAL A 11 -2.57 -9.92 7.77
CA VAL A 11 -2.25 -11.07 6.91
C VAL A 11 -0.77 -11.36 7.01
N SER A 12 -0.42 -12.61 7.32
CA SER A 12 0.96 -13.06 7.43
C SER A 12 1.45 -13.60 6.08
N LEU A 13 2.22 -12.80 5.35
CA LEU A 13 2.83 -13.19 4.07
C LEU A 13 3.74 -14.42 4.20
N THR A 14 4.42 -14.62 5.33
CA THR A 14 5.28 -15.78 5.57
C THR A 14 4.53 -17.11 5.54
N LYS A 15 3.25 -17.12 5.94
CA LYS A 15 2.42 -18.33 5.93
C LYS A 15 1.88 -18.64 4.54
N GLU A 16 1.60 -17.59 3.77
CA GLU A 16 0.99 -17.68 2.45
C GLU A 16 2.04 -17.96 1.36
N ALA A 17 3.22 -17.32 1.44
CA ALA A 17 4.27 -17.38 0.42
C ALA A 17 5.67 -17.22 1.03
N PRO A 18 6.27 -18.30 1.60
CA PRO A 18 7.55 -18.24 2.31
C PRO A 18 8.78 -17.92 1.44
N THR A 19 8.67 -18.01 0.11
CA THR A 19 9.76 -17.71 -0.84
C THR A 19 9.45 -16.49 -1.72
N MET A 20 8.60 -15.59 -1.24
CA MET A 20 8.17 -14.41 -1.98
C MET A 20 9.29 -13.37 -2.02
N ASN A 21 9.80 -13.10 -3.22
CA ASN A 21 10.85 -12.09 -3.45
C ASN A 21 10.31 -10.78 -4.01
N ILE A 22 9.09 -10.81 -4.57
CA ILE A 22 8.43 -9.65 -5.19
C ILE A 22 6.97 -9.68 -4.72
N ALA A 23 6.49 -8.56 -4.23
CA ALA A 23 5.10 -8.36 -3.84
C ALA A 23 4.50 -7.15 -4.57
N MET A 24 3.21 -7.21 -4.81
CA MET A 24 2.46 -6.04 -5.26
C MET A 24 1.23 -5.91 -4.40
N VAL A 25 1.10 -4.76 -3.76
CA VAL A 25 -0.04 -4.38 -2.95
C VAL A 25 -0.91 -3.48 -3.82
N GLY A 26 -2.09 -3.96 -4.19
CA GLY A 26 -3.14 -3.16 -4.80
C GLY A 26 -4.16 -2.77 -3.75
N LEU A 27 -4.55 -1.50 -3.73
CA LEU A 27 -5.63 -0.96 -2.93
C LEU A 27 -6.69 -0.41 -3.89
N GLY A 28 -7.89 -0.99 -3.86
CA GLY A 28 -9.04 -0.49 -4.61
C GLY A 28 -10.19 -0.18 -3.66
N TRP A 29 -10.92 0.92 -3.91
CA TRP A 29 -12.09 1.30 -3.14
C TRP A 29 -13.14 1.99 -3.99
N ASP A 30 -14.41 1.75 -3.64
CA ASP A 30 -15.51 2.39 -4.35
C ASP A 30 -15.60 3.88 -4.02
N ALA A 31 -15.61 4.71 -5.06
CA ALA A 31 -15.89 6.13 -4.96
C ALA A 31 -17.22 6.40 -4.25
N ARG A 32 -17.27 7.51 -3.51
CA ARG A 32 -18.45 7.89 -2.74
C ARG A 32 -19.64 8.18 -3.67
N VAL A 33 -20.71 7.42 -3.51
CA VAL A 33 -21.95 7.53 -4.32
C VAL A 33 -22.86 8.72 -3.93
N THR A 34 -22.47 9.53 -2.94
CA THR A 34 -23.29 10.61 -2.37
C THR A 34 -22.55 11.95 -2.41
N ASP A 35 -23.29 13.07 -2.57
CA ASP A 35 -22.72 14.43 -2.58
C ASP A 35 -21.87 14.73 -1.33
N GLY A 36 -20.62 15.15 -1.54
CA GLY A 36 -19.65 15.55 -0.51
C GLY A 36 -18.20 15.17 -0.88
N GLN A 37 -17.28 15.22 0.09
CA GLN A 37 -15.86 14.91 -0.18
C GLN A 37 -15.65 13.46 -0.60
N ALA A 38 -14.74 13.27 -1.56
CA ALA A 38 -14.31 11.95 -2.02
C ALA A 38 -13.62 11.18 -0.89
N PHE A 39 -13.65 9.85 -0.99
CA PHE A 39 -12.85 9.00 -0.12
C PHE A 39 -11.41 9.01 -0.61
N ASP A 40 -10.54 9.62 0.18
CA ASP A 40 -9.09 9.64 -0.01
C ASP A 40 -8.53 8.49 0.87
N LEU A 41 -8.14 7.39 0.23
CA LEU A 41 -7.48 6.28 0.91
C LEU A 41 -6.02 6.29 0.47
N ASP A 42 -5.12 6.33 1.44
CA ASP A 42 -3.69 6.31 1.19
C ASP A 42 -3.10 4.92 1.48
N ALA A 43 -2.38 4.35 0.51
CA ALA A 43 -1.44 3.28 0.73
C ALA A 43 -0.10 3.85 1.23
N SER A 44 0.44 3.26 2.29
CA SER A 44 1.75 3.65 2.80
C SER A 44 2.53 2.45 3.28
N VAL A 45 3.83 2.45 3.01
CA VAL A 45 4.76 1.37 3.37
C VAL A 45 5.83 1.90 4.29
N PHE A 46 6.02 1.19 5.40
CA PHE A 46 7.06 1.46 6.38
C PHE A 46 8.07 0.32 6.35
N ALA A 47 9.27 0.57 5.82
CA ALA A 47 10.35 -0.41 5.93
C ALA A 47 10.99 -0.30 7.32
N VAL A 48 10.78 -1.34 8.13
CA VAL A 48 11.24 -1.43 9.52
C VAL A 48 12.44 -2.36 9.65
N GLY A 49 13.37 -2.00 10.53
CA GLY A 49 14.49 -2.86 10.93
C GLY A 49 14.06 -3.95 11.92
N GLU A 50 15.04 -4.75 12.37
CA GLU A 50 14.83 -5.81 13.36
C GLU A 50 14.30 -5.28 14.72
N ASP A 51 14.55 -4.01 15.01
CA ASP A 51 14.07 -3.28 16.18
C ASP A 51 12.64 -2.77 16.05
N GLY A 52 11.97 -3.03 14.91
CA GLY A 52 10.57 -2.65 14.67
C GLY A 52 10.38 -1.15 14.42
N LYS A 53 11.46 -0.41 14.17
CA LYS A 53 11.43 1.01 13.83
C LYS A 53 11.74 1.21 12.35
N VAL A 54 11.19 2.29 11.79
CA VAL A 54 11.48 2.69 10.42
C VAL A 54 12.97 2.97 10.28
N LEU A 55 13.59 2.43 9.23
CA LEU A 55 15.04 2.56 9.00
C LEU A 55 15.47 4.04 8.85
N SER A 56 14.65 4.86 8.19
CA SER A 56 14.80 6.32 8.11
C SER A 56 13.52 6.95 7.54
N ASP A 57 13.39 8.29 7.58
CA ASP A 57 12.32 9.01 6.87
C ASP A 57 12.23 8.67 5.37
N ALA A 58 13.36 8.42 4.70
CA ALA A 58 13.37 8.02 3.29
C ALA A 58 12.79 6.60 3.03
N HIS A 59 12.72 5.75 4.06
CA HIS A 59 12.17 4.39 4.01
C HIS A 59 10.67 4.36 4.36
N PHE A 60 10.07 5.54 4.49
CA PHE A 60 8.63 5.72 4.57
C PHE A 60 8.09 6.10 3.18
N ILE A 61 7.37 5.16 2.55
CA ILE A 61 6.88 5.29 1.18
C ILE A 61 5.39 5.62 1.22
N PHE A 62 5.01 6.69 0.54
CA PHE A 62 3.65 7.25 0.51
C PHE A 62 3.51 8.17 -0.71
N PHE A 63 2.33 8.80 -0.89
CA PHE A 63 2.02 9.65 -2.04
C PHE A 63 3.12 10.69 -2.41
N ASN A 64 3.83 11.25 -1.41
CA ASN A 64 4.89 12.24 -1.63
C ASN A 64 6.30 11.63 -1.73
N ASN A 65 6.51 10.41 -1.24
CA ASN A 65 7.79 9.71 -1.30
C ASN A 65 7.59 8.35 -1.98
N LYS A 66 7.70 8.34 -3.32
CA LYS A 66 7.26 7.21 -4.15
C LYS A 66 8.25 6.06 -4.20
N THR A 67 9.48 6.22 -3.75
CA THR A 67 10.50 5.17 -3.95
C THR A 67 11.43 5.11 -2.76
N SER A 68 11.72 3.88 -2.30
CA SER A 68 12.72 3.69 -1.25
C SER A 68 14.13 3.97 -1.80
N PRO A 69 15.06 4.44 -0.95
CA PRO A 69 16.44 4.72 -1.36
C PRO A 69 17.19 3.47 -1.84
N ASP A 70 16.79 2.29 -1.37
CA ASP A 70 17.25 0.97 -1.79
C ASP A 70 16.56 0.46 -3.07
N GLY A 71 15.48 1.10 -3.53
CA GLY A 71 14.74 0.72 -4.72
C GLY A 71 13.91 -0.56 -4.57
N ALA A 72 13.76 -1.12 -3.37
CA ALA A 72 12.90 -2.28 -3.14
C ALA A 72 11.42 -1.89 -3.25
N VAL A 73 11.03 -0.70 -2.78
CA VAL A 73 9.62 -0.28 -2.73
C VAL A 73 9.36 0.87 -3.69
N GLU A 74 8.32 0.74 -4.51
CA GLU A 74 7.88 1.75 -5.48
C GLU A 74 6.35 1.95 -5.44
N HIS A 75 5.91 3.17 -5.14
CA HIS A 75 4.52 3.64 -5.20
C HIS A 75 4.18 4.07 -6.63
N GLN A 76 3.23 3.39 -7.26
CA GLN A 76 2.88 3.58 -8.68
C GLN A 76 2.02 4.83 -8.93
N GLY A 77 1.32 5.34 -7.92
CA GLY A 77 0.48 6.53 -8.07
C GLY A 77 -0.44 6.73 -6.88
N ASP A 78 -0.82 7.99 -6.65
CA ASP A 78 -1.79 8.40 -5.63
C ASP A 78 -3.15 8.60 -6.31
N ASN A 79 -4.18 7.90 -5.82
CA ASN A 79 -5.55 8.05 -6.29
C ASN A 79 -6.40 8.61 -5.16
N ARG A 80 -7.02 9.76 -5.40
CA ARG A 80 -7.70 10.54 -4.36
C ARG A 80 -9.22 10.47 -4.42
N THR A 81 -9.74 9.77 -5.43
CA THR A 81 -11.18 9.69 -5.68
C THR A 81 -11.73 8.27 -5.69
N GLY A 82 -10.88 7.26 -5.88
CA GLY A 82 -11.34 5.87 -6.09
C GLY A 82 -12.15 5.73 -7.37
N GLU A 83 -11.92 6.64 -8.34
CA GLU A 83 -12.58 6.56 -9.65
C GLU A 83 -11.80 5.58 -10.54
N GLY A 84 -12.31 4.35 -10.63
CA GLY A 84 -11.74 3.32 -11.49
C GLY A 84 -12.33 1.95 -11.22
N ASP A 85 -12.14 1.03 -12.17
CA ASP A 85 -12.32 -0.40 -11.94
C ASP A 85 -10.94 -1.02 -11.66
N GLY A 86 -10.75 -1.58 -10.46
CA GLY A 86 -9.55 -2.36 -10.11
C GLY A 86 -8.78 -1.84 -8.90
N ASP A 87 -7.44 -1.92 -8.97
CA ASP A 87 -6.53 -1.42 -7.94
C ASP A 87 -6.22 0.07 -8.20
N ASP A 88 -6.93 0.95 -7.48
CA ASP A 88 -6.81 2.41 -7.55
C ASP A 88 -5.40 2.91 -7.21
N GLU A 89 -4.78 2.30 -6.20
CA GLU A 89 -3.39 2.53 -5.84
C GLU A 89 -2.60 1.22 -5.84
N GLN A 90 -1.34 1.30 -6.24
CA GLN A 90 -0.46 0.14 -6.28
C GLN A 90 0.91 0.48 -5.71
N VAL A 91 1.41 -0.42 -4.87
CA VAL A 91 2.78 -0.36 -4.33
C VAL A 91 3.48 -1.67 -4.63
N LYS A 92 4.61 -1.58 -5.32
CA LYS A 92 5.49 -2.70 -5.64
C LYS A 92 6.57 -2.82 -4.59
N ILE A 93 6.87 -4.04 -4.15
CA ILE A 93 7.93 -4.42 -3.21
C ILE A 93 8.75 -5.56 -3.81
#